data_AF-A0A0G1LZ87-F1
#
_entry.id   AF-A0A0G1LZ87-F1
#
_cell.length_a   1.000
_cell.length_b   1.000
_cell.length_c   1.000
_cell.angle_alpha   90.00
_cell.angle_beta   90.00
_cell.angle_gamma   90.00
#
_symmetry.space_group_name_H-M   'P 1'
#
loop_
_entity.id
_entity.type
_entity.pdbx_description
1 polymer ?
#
loop_
_entity_poly.entity_id
_entity_poly.type
_entity_poly.pdbx_seq_one_letter_code
_entity_poly.pdbx_strand_id
1 'polypeptide(L)' 'MLHPKHEQTLVIIKPDGVQRSLIGVIIKRFEQVGLKLAGLKMLVPSAEHIEAHYTLDPNWRRVTGEKTIKS' A
#
# COMPACT_ATOMS: atom_id res chain seq x y z
N MET A 1 -18.41 17.93 -6.98
CA MET A 1 -17.67 16.84 -6.32
C MET A 1 -17.68 15.65 -7.26
N LEU A 2 -16.55 14.97 -7.43
CA LEU A 2 -16.51 13.70 -8.17
C LEU A 2 -17.35 12.66 -7.42
N HIS A 3 -18.11 11.85 -8.17
CA HIS A 3 -18.85 10.76 -7.56
C HIS A 3 -17.84 9.70 -7.04
N PRO A 4 -17.94 9.20 -5.80
CA PRO A 4 -16.94 8.30 -5.18
C PRO A 4 -16.62 7.04 -6.01
N LYS A 5 -17.56 6.62 -6.86
CA LYS A 5 -17.40 5.53 -7.83
C LYS A 5 -16.17 5.65 -8.75
N HIS A 6 -15.65 6.86 -8.97
CA HIS A 6 -14.46 7.09 -9.80
C HIS A 6 -13.17 7.22 -8.99
N GLU A 7 -13.23 7.22 -7.66
CA GLU A 7 -12.03 7.28 -6.82
C GLU A 7 -11.23 5.98 -6.93
N GLN A 8 -9.91 6.13 -6.89
CA GLN A 8 -8.97 5.02 -6.95
C GLN A 8 -7.96 5.15 -5.83
N THR A 9 -7.57 4.02 -5.26
CA THR A 9 -6.53 3.95 -4.23
C THR A 9 -5.53 2.85 -4.58
N LEU A 10 -4.27 3.06 -4.20
CA LEU A 10 -3.21 2.06 -4.34
C LEU A 10 -3.16 1.21 -3.07
N VAL A 11 -3.29 -0.11 -3.25
CA VAL A 11 -3.09 -1.09 -2.17
C VAL A 11 -1.83 -1.89 -2.46
N ILE A 12 -0.95 -2.01 -1.47
CA ILE A 12 0.30 -2.75 -1.57
C ILE A 12 0.28 -3.92 -0.59
N ILE A 13 0.47 -5.13 -1.10
CA ILE A 13 0.72 -6.31 -0.27
C ILE A 13 2.24 -6.40 -0.08
N LYS A 14 2.68 -6.13 1.15
CA LYS A 14 4.11 -6.14 1.53
C LYS A 14 4.71 -7.56 1.45
N PRO A 15 6.05 -7.70 1.44
CA PRO A 15 6.72 -8.99 1.28
C PRO A 15 6.25 -10.06 2.28
N ASP A 16 5.97 -9.69 3.52
CA ASP A 16 5.45 -10.57 4.56
C ASP A 16 4.05 -11.13 4.21
N GLY A 17 3.18 -10.32 3.62
CA GLY A 17 1.85 -10.74 3.16
C GLY A 17 1.93 -11.72 1.98
N VAL A 18 2.92 -11.53 1.10
CA VAL A 18 3.20 -12.45 0.00
C VAL A 18 3.76 -13.78 0.53
N GLN A 19 4.77 -13.74 1.41
CA GLN A 19 5.40 -14.92 2.01
C GLN A 19 4.40 -15.79 2.81
N ARG A 20 3.38 -15.17 3.38
CA ARG A 20 2.31 -15.84 4.13
C ARG A 20 1.14 -16.29 3.24
N SER A 21 1.25 -16.19 1.92
CA SER A 21 0.21 -16.58 0.96
C SER A 21 -1.13 -15.85 1.16
N LEU A 22 -1.11 -14.58 1.58
CA LEU A 22 -2.33 -13.82 1.90
C LEU A 22 -2.95 -13.06 0.73
N ILE A 23 -2.37 -13.15 -0.49
CA ILE A 23 -2.80 -12.37 -1.66
C ILE A 23 -4.29 -12.56 -1.96
N GLY A 24 -4.74 -13.81 -2.11
CA GLY A 24 -6.14 -14.11 -2.40
C GLY A 24 -7.09 -13.69 -1.28
N VAL A 25 -6.68 -13.85 -0.02
CA VAL A 25 -7.47 -13.45 1.15
C VAL A 25 -7.68 -11.93 1.17
N ILE A 26 -6.65 -11.16 0.85
CA ILE A 26 -6.70 -9.69 0.82
C ILE A 26 -7.57 -9.22 -0.35
N ILE A 27 -7.37 -9.76 -1.57
CA ILE A 27 -8.19 -9.42 -2.74
C ILE A 27 -9.68 -9.68 -2.46
N LYS A 28 -9.99 -10.87 -1.93
CA LYS A 28 -11.36 -11.27 -1.60
C LYS A 28 -12.06 -10.26 -0.68
N ARG A 29 -11.33 -9.68 0.30
CA ARG A 29 -11.92 -8.68 1.22
C ARG A 29 -12.38 -7.42 0.48
N PHE A 30 -11.59 -6.94 -0.50
CA PHE A 30 -11.97 -5.76 -1.29
C PHE A 30 -13.14 -6.05 -2.22
N GLU A 31 -13.14 -7.21 -2.89
CA GLU A 31 -14.24 -7.61 -3.77
C GLU A 31 -15.55 -7.81 -3.00
N GLN A 32 -15.50 -8.39 -1.79
CA GLN A 32 -16.69 -8.61 -0.95
C GLN A 32 -17.40 -7.33 -0.50
N VAL A 33 -16.68 -6.22 -0.38
CA VAL A 33 -17.28 -4.91 -0.06
C VAL A 33 -17.72 -4.13 -1.31
N GLY A 34 -17.60 -4.75 -2.50
CA GLY A 34 -18.04 -4.17 -3.77
C GLY A 34 -17.02 -3.26 -4.46
N LEU A 35 -15.77 -3.23 -4.00
CA LEU A 35 -14.71 -2.49 -4.68
C LEU A 35 -14.24 -3.24 -5.93
N LYS A 36 -13.96 -2.50 -6.99
CA LYS A 36 -13.46 -3.04 -8.26
C LYS A 36 -11.95 -2.94 -8.32
N LEU A 37 -11.29 -4.06 -8.65
CA LEU A 37 -9.87 -4.04 -9.03
C LEU A 37 -9.70 -3.34 -10.39
N ALA A 38 -8.99 -2.21 -10.38
CA ALA A 38 -8.69 -1.44 -11.59
C ALA A 38 -7.42 -1.92 -12.32
N GLY A 39 -6.50 -2.56 -11.59
CA GLY A 39 -5.25 -3.10 -12.13
C GLY A 39 -4.46 -3.85 -11.05
N LEU A 40 -3.53 -4.71 -11.48
CA LEU A 40 -2.69 -5.51 -10.59
C LEU A 40 -1.30 -5.69 -11.21
N LYS A 41 -0.26 -5.59 -10.39
CA LYS A 41 1.13 -5.81 -10.80
C LYS A 41 1.92 -6.43 -9.65
N MET A 42 2.62 -7.53 -9.93
CA MET A 42 3.64 -8.09 -9.03
C MET A 42 5.01 -7.61 -9.50
N LEU A 43 5.84 -7.15 -8.57
CA LEU A 43 7.19 -6.71 -8.85
C LEU A 43 8.07 -6.86 -7.60
N VAL A 44 9.38 -6.92 -7.84
CA VAL A 44 10.40 -6.72 -6.80
C VAL A 44 10.92 -5.29 -7.00
N PRO A 45 10.70 -4.37 -6.05
CA PRO A 45 11.06 -2.97 -6.24
C PRO A 45 12.56 -2.76 -6.01
N SER A 46 13.15 -1.80 -6.74
CA SER A 46 14.50 -1.30 -6.42
C SER A 46 14.47 -0.42 -5.17
N ALA A 47 15.63 -0.19 -4.55
CA ALA A 47 15.75 0.71 -3.40
C ALA A 47 15.25 2.13 -3.73
N GLU A 48 15.64 2.66 -4.89
CA GLU A 48 15.20 3.96 -5.41
C GLU A 48 13.67 4.05 -5.55
N HIS A 49 13.02 2.97 -6.02
CA HIS A 49 11.56 2.91 -6.13
C HIS A 49 10.87 2.98 -4.76
N ILE A 50 11.43 2.31 -3.75
CA ILE A 50 10.94 2.35 -2.37
C ILE A 50 11.14 3.74 -1.76
N GLU A 51 12.30 4.35 -1.98
CA GLU A 51 12.57 5.71 -1.49
C GLU A 51 11.58 6.72 -2.06
N ALA A 52 11.35 6.68 -3.38
CA ALA A 52 10.38 7.53 -4.05
C ALA A 52 8.94 7.29 -3.55
N HIS A 53 8.59 6.05 -3.19
CA HIS A 53 7.27 5.71 -2.68
C HIS A 53 6.98 6.32 -1.28
N TYR A 54 7.98 6.34 -0.39
CA TYR A 54 7.78 6.77 1.01
C TYR A 54 8.28 8.19 1.32
N THR A 55 9.15 8.76 0.49
CA THR A 55 9.85 10.01 0.81
C THR A 55 9.26 11.17 0.02
N LEU A 56 8.06 11.60 0.42
CA LEU A 56 7.48 12.87 -0.07
C LEU A 56 8.03 14.08 0.72
N ASP A 57 8.42 13.85 1.98
CA ASP A 57 9.02 14.84 2.89
C ASP A 57 10.34 14.27 3.46
N PRO A 58 11.47 14.99 3.33
CA PRO A 58 12.75 14.61 3.94
C PRO A 58 12.66 14.32 5.44
N ASN A 59 11.72 14.95 6.15
CA ASN A 59 11.52 14.78 7.59
C ASN A 59 10.70 13.56 7.97
N TRP A 60 10.07 12.87 7.00
CA TRP A 60 9.15 11.77 7.27
C TRP A 60 9.78 10.64 8.09
N ARG A 61 11.04 10.29 7.79
CA ARG A 61 11.79 9.24 8.50
C ARG A 61 11.92 9.57 9.99
N ARG A 62 12.28 10.81 10.31
CA ARG A 62 12.41 11.29 11.70
C ARG A 62 11.05 11.26 12.42
N VAL A 63 10.03 11.85 11.81
CA VAL A 63 8.69 11.93 12.40
C VAL A 63 8.12 10.54 12.67
N THR A 64 8.30 9.60 11.75
CA THR A 64 7.82 8.21 11.91
C THR A 64 8.60 7.49 13.00
N GLY A 65 9.94 7.61 13.02
CA GLY A 65 10.77 7.00 14.05
C GLY A 65 10.44 7.51 15.46
N GLU A 66 10.29 8.82 15.63
CA GLU A 66 9.93 9.43 16.91
C GLU A 66 8.56 8.99 17.41
N LYS A 67 7.59 8.77 16.51
CA LYS A 67 6.28 8.20 16.87
C LYS A 67 6.40 6.78 17.41
N THR A 68 7.19 5.93 16.76
CA THR A 68 7.39 4.53 17.18
C THR A 68 8.11 4.43 18.52
N ILE A 69 9.03 5.35 18.83
CA ILE A 69 9.73 5.34 20.13
C ILE A 69 8.80 5.75 21.28
N LYS A 70 7.80 6.59 21.01
CA LYS A 70 6.86 7.10 22.02
C LYS A 70 5.69 6.15 22.31
N SER A 71 5.49 5.11 21.48
CA SER A 71 4.39 4.14 21.59
C SER A 71 4.76 2.89 22.38
#